data_AF-A0A2E1FKG8-F1
#
_entry.id   AF-A0A2E1FKG8-F1
#
_cell.length_a   1.000
_cell.length_b   1.000
_cell.length_c   1.000
_cell.angle_alpha   90.00
_cell.angle_beta   90.00
_cell.angle_gamma   90.00
#
_symmetry.space_group_name_H-M   'P 1'
#
loop_
_entity.id
_entity.type
_entity.pdbx_description
1 polymer ?
#
loop_
_entity_poly.entity_id
_entity_poly.type
_entity_poly.pdbx_seq_one_letter_code
_entity_poly.pdbx_strand_id
1 'polypeptide(L)'
;MLGTPLDVLPYVRGIQMVLSGYSGYTKGKRRDADKLIREEIERAAGRARSHISNIHDAAFKDGAIPVARAAKAACTEIDALIEDVDKASTGMDHAFFSGSRSASNSDLKKLIKHDHDVIEMVTKSVNIANSAEHAFNTGMTPDEIIQLIRQCQQMSTSCRGFFGSRSTILGGLRQKKKVKKE
;
A
#
# COMPACT_ATOMS: atom_id res chain seq x y z
N MET A 1 -2.83 -20.59 -17.90
CA MET A 1 -2.45 -19.28 -18.43
C MET A 1 -1.05 -18.96 -17.95
N LEU A 2 -0.09 -18.90 -18.87
CA LEU A 2 1.28 -18.45 -18.61
C LEU A 2 1.21 -16.94 -18.38
N GLY A 3 1.60 -16.48 -17.19
CA GLY A 3 1.67 -15.05 -16.87
C GLY A 3 2.53 -14.33 -17.90
N THR A 4 2.05 -13.20 -18.39
CA THR A 4 2.78 -12.47 -19.43
C THR A 4 4.10 -11.94 -18.85
N PRO A 5 5.15 -11.76 -19.66
CA PRO A 5 6.41 -11.16 -19.19
C PRO A 5 6.23 -9.76 -18.55
N LEU A 6 5.13 -9.06 -18.86
CA LEU A 6 4.76 -7.80 -18.21
C LEU A 6 4.25 -7.97 -16.78
N ASP A 7 3.65 -9.10 -16.43
CA ASP A 7 3.13 -9.35 -15.07
C ASP A 7 4.25 -9.73 -14.09
N VAL A 8 5.39 -10.20 -14.62
CA VAL A 8 6.57 -10.56 -13.83
C VAL A 8 7.45 -9.34 -13.51
N LEU A 9 7.41 -8.30 -14.35
CA LEU A 9 8.26 -7.11 -14.23
C LEU A 9 8.00 -6.23 -12.98
N PRO A 10 6.75 -5.98 -12.55
CA PRO A 10 6.47 -5.29 -11.28
C PRO A 10 6.91 -6.12 -10.08
N TYR A 11 6.72 -7.44 -10.14
CA TYR A 11 7.10 -8.38 -9.09
C TYR A 11 8.62 -8.41 -8.89
N VAL A 12 9.37 -8.46 -9.99
CA VAL A 12 10.84 -8.41 -9.95
C VAL A 12 11.34 -7.04 -9.49
N ARG A 13 10.69 -5.92 -9.86
CA ARG A 13 11.08 -4.57 -9.39
C ARG A 13 10.74 -4.31 -7.93
N GLY A 14 9.59 -4.76 -7.43
CA GLY A 14 9.24 -4.69 -6.01
C GLY A 14 10.19 -5.54 -5.17
N ILE A 15 10.49 -6.76 -5.63
CA ILE A 15 11.49 -7.63 -5.01
C ILE A 15 12.91 -7.05 -5.15
N GLN A 16 13.28 -6.42 -6.27
CA GLN A 16 14.55 -5.72 -6.43
C GLN A 16 14.64 -4.46 -5.58
N MET A 17 13.55 -3.74 -5.32
CA MET A 17 13.52 -2.61 -4.37
C MET A 17 13.63 -3.10 -2.93
N VAL A 18 12.95 -4.19 -2.60
CA VAL A 18 13.11 -4.89 -1.31
C VAL A 18 14.56 -5.37 -1.16
N LEU A 19 15.14 -6.04 -2.17
CA LEU A 19 16.50 -6.60 -2.20
C LEU A 19 17.62 -5.55 -2.36
N SER A 20 17.40 -4.44 -3.07
CA SER A 20 18.36 -3.32 -3.15
C SER A 20 18.28 -2.43 -1.91
N GLY A 21 17.09 -2.33 -1.31
CA GLY A 21 16.81 -1.80 0.02
C GLY A 21 17.47 -2.58 1.17
N TYR A 22 17.88 -3.84 0.96
CA TYR A 22 18.73 -4.56 1.93
C TYR A 22 20.10 -3.88 2.15
N SER A 23 20.59 -3.07 1.20
CA SER A 23 21.76 -2.19 1.42
C SER A 23 21.42 -0.84 2.07
N GLY A 24 20.15 -0.44 2.00
CA GLY A 24 19.60 0.84 2.49
C GLY A 24 19.49 0.94 4.01
N TYR A 25 19.64 -0.16 4.76
CA TYR A 25 19.61 -0.15 6.22
C TYR A 25 20.98 0.04 6.90
N THR A 26 22.00 0.42 6.12
CA THR A 26 23.20 1.11 6.62
C THR A 26 22.79 2.44 7.30
N LYS A 27 23.51 2.86 8.35
CA LYS A 27 23.12 3.93 9.31
C LYS A 27 22.85 5.33 8.71
N GLY A 28 22.87 5.51 7.39
CA GLY A 28 22.53 6.77 6.69
C GLY A 28 21.47 6.68 5.58
N LYS A 29 21.09 5.48 5.11
CA LYS A 29 20.18 5.31 3.95
C LYS A 29 18.75 4.90 4.30
N ARG A 30 18.47 4.76 5.61
CA ARG A 30 17.21 4.18 6.09
C ARG A 30 16.01 5.05 5.74
N ARG A 31 16.15 6.37 5.87
CA ARG A 31 15.07 7.33 5.57
C ARG A 31 14.71 7.32 4.09
N ASP A 32 15.72 7.18 3.23
CA ASP A 32 15.49 7.09 1.79
C ASP A 32 14.82 5.76 1.42
N ALA A 33 15.24 4.66 2.06
CA ALA A 33 14.58 3.37 1.88
C ALA A 33 13.11 3.38 2.36
N ASP A 34 12.82 3.99 3.50
CA ASP A 34 11.45 4.20 4.00
C ASP A 34 10.60 4.99 3.01
N LYS A 35 11.15 6.09 2.46
CA LYS A 35 10.47 6.92 1.46
C LYS A 35 10.15 6.12 0.19
N LEU A 36 11.11 5.36 -0.33
CA LEU A 36 10.91 4.54 -1.53
C LEU A 36 9.81 3.49 -1.35
N ILE A 37 9.70 2.89 -0.18
CA ILE A 37 8.62 1.94 0.14
C ILE A 37 7.26 2.63 0.10
N ARG A 38 7.15 3.81 0.72
CA ARG A 38 5.90 4.59 0.74
C ARG A 38 5.50 5.04 -0.67
N GLU A 39 6.45 5.57 -1.43
CA GLU A 39 6.24 5.93 -2.84
C GLU A 39 5.80 4.72 -3.69
N GLU A 40 6.33 3.52 -3.43
CA GLU A 40 5.89 2.31 -4.13
C GLU A 40 4.45 1.90 -3.77
N ILE A 41 4.06 2.03 -2.50
CA ILE A 41 2.69 1.78 -2.04
C ILE A 41 1.74 2.80 -2.68
N GLU A 42 2.07 4.09 -2.66
CA GLU A 42 1.29 5.14 -3.32
C GLU A 42 1.14 4.89 -4.82
N ARG A 43 2.25 4.55 -5.49
CA ARG A 43 2.25 4.20 -6.92
C ARG A 43 1.37 2.99 -7.22
N ALA A 44 1.37 1.97 -6.34
CA ALA A 44 0.50 0.81 -6.47
C ALA A 44 -0.97 1.15 -6.25
N ALA A 45 -1.29 1.88 -5.19
CA ALA A 45 -2.65 2.36 -4.91
C ALA A 45 -3.16 3.26 -6.06
N GLY A 46 -2.31 4.11 -6.62
CA GLY A 46 -2.62 4.93 -7.79
C GLY A 46 -3.03 4.11 -9.02
N ARG A 47 -2.40 2.94 -9.26
CA ARG A 47 -2.85 2.03 -10.33
C ARG A 47 -4.25 1.47 -10.08
N ALA A 48 -4.52 1.02 -8.86
CA ALA A 48 -5.85 0.54 -8.48
C ALA A 48 -6.89 1.66 -8.68
N ARG A 49 -6.58 2.89 -8.24
CA ARG A 49 -7.42 4.05 -8.46
C ARG A 49 -7.71 4.28 -9.94
N SER A 50 -6.70 4.21 -10.82
CA SER A 50 -6.90 4.45 -12.25
C SER A 50 -7.89 3.46 -12.86
N HIS A 51 -7.75 2.16 -12.56
CA HIS A 51 -8.69 1.14 -13.03
C HIS A 51 -10.13 1.42 -12.57
N ILE A 52 -10.33 1.75 -11.29
CA ILE A 52 -11.67 2.07 -10.76
C ILE A 52 -12.22 3.40 -11.34
N SER A 53 -11.36 4.39 -11.58
CA SER A 53 -11.74 5.67 -12.18
C SER A 53 -12.23 5.50 -13.62
N ASN A 54 -11.58 4.62 -14.40
CA ASN A 54 -12.02 4.29 -15.75
C ASN A 54 -13.44 3.70 -15.74
N ILE A 55 -13.70 2.76 -14.82
CA ILE A 55 -15.04 2.18 -14.64
C ILE A 55 -16.04 3.25 -14.24
N HIS A 56 -15.70 4.13 -13.30
CA HIS A 56 -16.57 5.24 -12.87
C HIS A 56 -16.99 6.10 -14.06
N ASP A 57 -16.02 6.58 -14.84
CA ASP A 57 -16.29 7.52 -15.92
C ASP A 57 -17.07 6.89 -17.07
N ALA A 58 -16.77 5.62 -17.40
CA ALA A 58 -17.52 4.88 -18.41
C ALA A 58 -18.95 4.56 -17.94
N ALA A 59 -19.10 3.99 -16.73
CA ALA A 59 -20.40 3.67 -16.17
C ALA A 59 -21.31 4.91 -16.02
N PHE A 60 -20.73 6.07 -15.70
CA PHE A 60 -21.49 7.31 -15.63
C PHE A 60 -22.00 7.75 -17.01
N LYS A 61 -21.17 7.66 -18.04
CA LYS A 61 -21.56 7.97 -19.44
C LYS A 61 -22.63 7.03 -19.96
N ASP A 62 -22.54 5.75 -19.60
CA ASP A 62 -23.46 4.70 -20.06
C ASP A 62 -24.78 4.66 -19.25
N GLY A 63 -24.94 5.54 -18.25
CA GLY A 63 -26.13 5.57 -17.39
C GLY A 63 -26.19 4.43 -16.37
N ALA A 64 -25.12 3.64 -16.21
CA ALA A 64 -24.98 2.59 -15.21
C ALA A 64 -24.67 3.18 -13.81
N ILE A 65 -25.58 4.02 -13.30
CA ILE A 65 -25.41 4.79 -12.07
C ILE A 65 -25.07 3.94 -10.83
N PRO A 66 -25.63 2.73 -10.62
CA PRO A 66 -25.24 1.89 -9.48
C PRO A 66 -23.75 1.51 -9.49
N VAL A 67 -23.22 1.16 -10.67
CA VAL A 67 -21.80 0.81 -10.87
C VAL A 67 -20.93 2.05 -10.65
N ALA A 68 -21.30 3.18 -11.25
CA ALA A 68 -20.57 4.44 -11.08
C ALA A 68 -20.50 4.86 -9.60
N ARG A 69 -21.60 4.73 -8.84
CA ARG A 69 -21.62 5.04 -7.41
C ARG A 69 -20.69 4.14 -6.60
N ALA A 70 -20.69 2.83 -6.89
CA ALA A 70 -19.78 1.89 -6.25
C ALA A 70 -18.31 2.24 -6.55
N ALA A 71 -18.00 2.54 -7.81
CA ALA A 71 -16.65 2.94 -8.24
C ALA A 71 -16.20 4.24 -7.55
N LYS A 72 -17.09 5.23 -7.41
CA LYS A 72 -16.78 6.47 -6.69
C LYS A 72 -16.42 6.24 -5.21
N ALA A 73 -17.16 5.36 -4.54
CA ALA A 73 -16.88 5.00 -3.15
C ALA A 73 -15.52 4.31 -3.02
N ALA A 74 -15.21 3.38 -3.92
CA ALA A 74 -13.91 2.72 -3.98
C ALA A 74 -12.76 3.71 -4.25
N CYS A 75 -12.90 4.64 -5.21
CA CYS A 75 -11.90 5.69 -5.45
C CYS A 75 -11.62 6.52 -4.20
N THR A 76 -12.67 6.93 -3.48
CA THR A 76 -12.53 7.74 -2.25
C THR A 76 -11.70 7.01 -1.19
N GLU A 77 -11.91 5.71 -1.05
CA GLU A 77 -11.13 4.89 -0.11
C GLU A 77 -9.68 4.70 -0.54
N ILE A 78 -9.43 4.52 -1.84
CA ILE A 78 -8.08 4.41 -2.38
C ILE A 78 -7.33 5.76 -2.22
N ASP A 79 -8.00 6.88 -2.47
CA ASP A 79 -7.44 8.22 -2.26
C ASP A 79 -7.07 8.43 -0.77
N ALA A 80 -7.91 7.97 0.17
CA ALA A 80 -7.61 8.00 1.60
C ALA A 80 -6.40 7.14 1.99
N LEU A 81 -6.22 5.96 1.36
CA LEU A 81 -5.01 5.15 1.52
C LEU A 81 -3.77 5.90 1.03
N ILE A 82 -3.82 6.50 -0.15
CA ILE A 82 -2.70 7.26 -0.73
C ILE A 82 -2.32 8.41 0.20
N GLU A 83 -3.31 9.17 0.69
CA GLU A 83 -3.10 10.30 1.57
C GLU A 83 -2.46 9.89 2.92
N ASP A 84 -2.92 8.79 3.51
CA ASP A 84 -2.34 8.28 4.76
C ASP A 84 -0.89 7.80 4.58
N VAL A 85 -0.54 7.24 3.42
CA VAL A 85 0.82 6.78 3.11
C VAL A 85 1.76 7.97 2.87
N ASP A 86 1.32 8.97 2.10
CA ASP A 86 2.08 10.20 1.83
C ASP A 86 2.40 10.94 3.13
N LYS A 87 1.40 11.10 4.00
CA LYS A 87 1.51 11.80 5.28
C LYS A 87 2.14 10.97 6.40
N ALA A 88 2.44 9.69 6.16
CA ALA A 88 2.98 8.83 7.21
C ALA A 88 4.32 9.34 7.75
N SER A 89 4.46 9.33 9.07
CA SER A 89 5.70 9.75 9.72
C SER A 89 6.85 8.79 9.41
N THR A 90 8.05 9.33 9.18
CA THR A 90 9.26 8.51 9.20
C THR A 90 9.66 8.27 10.66
N GLY A 91 9.77 7.01 11.10
CA GLY A 91 10.11 6.71 12.50
C GLY A 91 11.59 6.94 12.85
N MET A 92 12.32 7.67 12.01
CA MET A 92 13.78 7.82 12.05
C MET A 92 14.25 9.27 12.14
N ASP A 93 13.35 10.19 12.46
CA ASP A 93 13.69 11.55 12.81
C ASP A 93 14.30 11.59 14.22
N HIS A 94 15.63 11.49 14.28
CA HIS A 94 16.38 11.79 15.49
C HIS A 94 16.58 13.31 15.56
N ALA A 95 15.87 13.99 16.47
CA ALA A 95 16.40 15.24 16.97
C ALA A 95 17.73 14.91 17.67
N PHE A 96 18.81 15.63 17.36
CA PHE A 96 20.17 15.42 17.92
C PHE A 96 20.22 15.35 19.46
N PHE A 97 19.18 15.86 20.15
CA PHE A 97 19.02 15.82 21.62
C PHE A 97 18.00 14.81 22.14
N SER A 98 17.32 14.05 21.27
CA SER A 98 16.36 13.03 21.69
C SER A 98 17.11 11.76 22.08
N GLY A 99 17.09 11.40 23.38
CA GLY A 99 17.66 10.16 23.94
C GLY A 99 16.99 8.86 23.46
N SER A 100 16.48 8.85 22.24
CA SER A 100 15.91 7.74 21.51
C SER A 100 16.96 6.67 21.19
N ARG A 101 16.57 5.40 21.34
CA ARG A 101 17.42 4.25 21.04
C ARG A 101 17.56 4.13 19.52
N SER A 102 18.76 3.85 19.01
CA SER A 102 18.90 3.42 17.60
C SER A 102 18.12 2.12 17.38
N ALA A 103 17.34 2.03 16.30
CA ALA A 103 16.55 0.86 15.96
C ALA A 103 17.40 -0.44 15.98
N SER A 104 16.93 -1.48 16.67
CA SER A 104 17.62 -2.76 16.74
C SER A 104 17.38 -3.61 15.48
N ASN A 105 18.26 -4.56 15.19
CA ASN A 105 18.10 -5.45 14.03
C ASN A 105 16.79 -6.25 14.07
N SER A 106 16.29 -6.61 15.25
CA SER A 106 15.00 -7.32 15.38
C SER A 106 13.82 -6.42 15.04
N ASP A 107 13.88 -5.14 15.40
CA ASP A 107 12.79 -4.20 15.12
C ASP A 107 12.78 -3.83 13.63
N LEU A 108 13.96 -3.68 13.02
CA LEU A 108 14.09 -3.48 11.57
C LEU A 108 13.51 -4.66 10.79
N LYS A 109 13.76 -5.91 11.21
CA LYS A 109 13.15 -7.09 10.57
C LYS A 109 11.62 -7.08 10.63
N LYS A 110 11.03 -6.62 11.75
CA LYS A 110 9.57 -6.50 11.88
C LYS A 110 9.02 -5.44 10.94
N LEU A 111 9.68 -4.29 10.85
CA LEU A 111 9.29 -3.22 9.94
C LEU A 111 9.35 -3.67 8.48
N ILE A 112 10.45 -4.32 8.08
CA ILE A 112 10.63 -4.85 6.72
C ILE A 112 9.53 -5.85 6.37
N LYS A 113 9.24 -6.79 7.27
CA LYS A 113 8.17 -7.77 7.04
C LYS A 113 6.82 -7.08 6.90
N HIS A 114 6.52 -6.15 7.79
CA HIS A 114 5.27 -5.40 7.76
C HIS A 114 5.11 -4.62 6.45
N ASP A 115 6.13 -3.85 6.05
CA ASP A 115 6.12 -3.06 4.82
C ASP A 115 6.00 -3.96 3.57
N HIS A 116 6.65 -5.13 3.56
CA HIS A 116 6.48 -6.14 2.50
C HIS A 116 5.04 -6.64 2.42
N ASP A 117 4.44 -6.99 3.55
CA ASP A 117 3.07 -7.50 3.60
C ASP A 117 2.07 -6.43 3.13
N VAL A 118 2.32 -5.14 3.42
CA VAL A 118 1.54 -4.01 2.87
C VAL A 118 1.65 -3.95 1.34
N ILE A 119 2.86 -4.07 0.78
CA ILE A 119 3.08 -4.07 -0.68
C ILE A 119 2.30 -5.22 -1.34
N GLU A 120 2.27 -6.40 -0.71
CA GLU A 120 1.49 -7.54 -1.20
C GLU A 120 -0.02 -7.23 -1.19
N MET A 121 -0.52 -6.62 -0.11
CA MET A 121 -1.94 -6.25 0.01
C MET A 121 -2.36 -5.22 -1.05
N VAL A 122 -1.60 -4.15 -1.25
CA VAL A 122 -1.93 -3.14 -2.27
C VAL A 122 -1.85 -3.74 -3.68
N THR A 123 -0.92 -4.68 -3.92
CA THR A 123 -0.83 -5.41 -5.20
C THR A 123 -2.08 -6.26 -5.44
N LYS A 124 -2.61 -6.93 -4.40
CA LYS A 124 -3.91 -7.64 -4.49
C LYS A 124 -5.04 -6.67 -4.83
N SER A 125 -5.06 -5.48 -4.24
CA SER A 125 -6.05 -4.45 -4.58
C SER A 125 -5.99 -4.07 -6.07
N VAL A 126 -4.79 -3.87 -6.62
CA VAL A 126 -4.59 -3.59 -8.06
C VAL A 126 -5.14 -4.71 -8.94
N ASN A 127 -4.85 -5.97 -8.60
CA ASN A 127 -5.32 -7.11 -9.38
C ASN A 127 -6.86 -7.24 -9.37
N ILE A 128 -7.50 -6.96 -8.23
CA ILE A 128 -8.97 -6.92 -8.13
C ILE A 128 -9.53 -5.76 -8.95
N ALA A 129 -8.92 -4.57 -8.88
CA ALA A 129 -9.34 -3.41 -9.66
C ALA A 129 -9.24 -3.66 -11.18
N ASN A 130 -8.16 -4.29 -11.62
CA ASN A 130 -7.99 -4.72 -13.01
C ASN A 130 -9.06 -5.74 -13.42
N SER A 131 -9.35 -6.71 -12.56
CA SER A 131 -10.41 -7.69 -12.79
C SER A 131 -11.79 -7.04 -12.89
N ALA A 132 -12.07 -6.02 -12.05
CA ALA A 132 -13.31 -5.25 -12.11
C ALA A 132 -13.44 -4.48 -13.43
N GLU A 133 -12.37 -3.86 -13.91
CA GLU A 133 -12.38 -3.14 -15.19
C GLU A 133 -12.53 -4.11 -16.37
N HIS A 134 -11.89 -5.28 -16.31
CA HIS A 134 -12.07 -6.32 -17.30
C HIS A 134 -13.52 -6.84 -17.34
N ALA A 135 -14.13 -7.10 -16.17
CA ALA A 135 -15.53 -7.50 -16.06
C ALA A 135 -16.48 -6.44 -16.63
N PHE A 136 -16.21 -5.16 -16.36
CA PHE A 136 -16.96 -4.05 -16.92
C PHE A 136 -16.88 -4.01 -18.46
N ASN A 137 -15.67 -4.10 -19.01
CA ASN A 137 -15.43 -4.05 -20.46
C ASN A 137 -15.93 -5.29 -21.23
N THR A 138 -16.06 -6.43 -20.55
CA THR A 138 -16.59 -7.67 -21.15
C THR A 138 -18.10 -7.80 -21.04
N GLY A 139 -18.78 -6.80 -20.45
CA GLY A 139 -20.24 -6.78 -20.34
C GLY A 139 -20.80 -7.77 -19.32
N MET A 140 -20.03 -8.09 -18.27
CA MET A 140 -20.56 -8.86 -17.13
C MET A 140 -21.73 -8.13 -16.48
N THR A 141 -22.48 -8.84 -15.63
CA THR A 141 -23.66 -8.23 -15.00
C THR A 141 -23.25 -7.09 -14.05
N PRO A 142 -24.10 -6.05 -13.90
CA PRO A 142 -23.81 -4.95 -12.98
C PRO A 142 -23.49 -5.41 -11.54
N ASP A 143 -24.16 -6.47 -11.07
CA ASP A 143 -23.94 -7.00 -9.72
C ASP A 143 -22.55 -7.63 -9.56
N GLU A 144 -22.07 -8.39 -10.54
CA GLU A 144 -20.71 -8.96 -10.53
C GLU A 144 -19.64 -7.87 -10.55
N ILE A 145 -19.84 -6.83 -11.37
CA ILE A 145 -18.93 -5.69 -11.44
C ILE A 145 -18.90 -4.95 -10.09
N ILE A 146 -20.07 -4.69 -9.50
CA ILE A 146 -20.19 -4.04 -8.19
C ILE A 146 -19.52 -4.88 -7.10
N GLN A 147 -19.64 -6.21 -7.14
CA GLN A 147 -18.95 -7.09 -6.19
C GLN A 147 -17.43 -6.94 -6.28
N LEU A 148 -16.86 -6.95 -7.49
CA LEU A 148 -15.41 -6.77 -7.67
C LEU A 148 -14.94 -5.39 -7.22
N ILE A 149 -15.69 -4.33 -7.53
CA ILE A 149 -15.40 -2.96 -7.05
C ILE A 149 -15.39 -2.93 -5.52
N ARG A 150 -16.38 -3.54 -4.86
CA ARG A 150 -16.47 -3.61 -3.39
C ARG A 150 -15.34 -4.43 -2.78
N GLN A 151 -14.90 -5.50 -3.43
CA GLN A 151 -13.72 -6.27 -2.99
C GLN A 151 -12.44 -5.42 -3.08
N CYS A 152 -12.28 -4.63 -4.15
CA CYS A 152 -11.16 -3.68 -4.27
C CYS A 152 -11.21 -2.62 -3.15
N GLN A 153 -12.40 -2.06 -2.88
CA GLN A 153 -12.60 -1.12 -1.78
C GLN A 153 -12.21 -1.75 -0.44
N GLN A 154 -12.73 -2.94 -0.13
CA GLN A 154 -12.44 -3.65 1.12
C GLN A 154 -10.94 -3.97 1.28
N MET A 155 -10.28 -4.40 0.20
CA MET A 155 -8.83 -4.65 0.21
C MET A 155 -8.05 -3.36 0.46
N SER A 156 -8.47 -2.24 -0.13
CA SER A 156 -7.86 -0.93 0.07
C SER A 156 -8.03 -0.42 1.51
N THR A 157 -9.22 -0.56 2.10
CA THR A 157 -9.46 -0.28 3.53
C THR A 157 -8.60 -1.16 4.43
N SER A 158 -8.52 -2.45 4.11
CA SER A 158 -7.71 -3.41 4.90
C SER A 158 -6.23 -3.05 4.81
N CYS A 159 -5.75 -2.71 3.62
CA CYS A 159 -4.38 -2.25 3.38
C CYS A 159 -4.08 -0.97 4.17
N ARG A 160 -5.01 0.00 4.16
CA ARG A 160 -4.91 1.25 4.91
C ARG A 160 -4.80 1.02 6.41
N GLY A 161 -5.70 0.22 6.98
CA GLY A 161 -5.68 -0.13 8.40
C GLY A 161 -4.39 -0.88 8.79
N PHE A 162 -3.97 -1.84 7.96
CA PHE A 162 -2.76 -2.61 8.21
C PHE A 162 -1.50 -1.72 8.10
N PHE A 163 -1.43 -0.85 7.10
CA PHE A 163 -0.36 0.15 6.99
C PHE A 163 -0.34 1.09 8.20
N GLY A 164 -1.49 1.56 8.68
CA GLY A 164 -1.58 2.41 9.88
C GLY A 164 -0.97 1.80 11.14
N SER A 165 -1.00 0.46 11.28
CA SER A 165 -0.38 -0.27 12.40
C SER A 165 1.16 -0.15 12.44
N ARG A 166 1.77 0.33 11.34
CA ARG A 166 3.19 0.69 11.26
C ARG A 166 3.60 1.69 12.33
N SER A 167 2.71 2.63 12.66
CA SER A 167 2.95 3.64 13.71
C SER A 167 3.29 3.01 15.06
N THR A 168 2.70 1.86 15.40
CA THR A 168 3.01 1.10 16.62
C THR A 168 4.40 0.48 16.57
N ILE A 169 4.80 -0.08 15.42
CA ILE A 169 6.15 -0.62 15.20
C ILE A 169 7.18 0.50 15.37
N LEU A 170 6.93 1.66 14.76
CA LEU A 170 7.79 2.84 14.86
C LEU A 170 7.78 3.44 16.27
N GLY A 171 6.64 3.47 16.96
CA GLY A 171 6.51 3.93 18.34
C GLY A 171 7.33 3.07 19.31
N GLY A 172 7.37 1.75 19.08
CA GLY A 172 8.24 0.81 19.80
C GLY A 172 9.73 1.12 19.63
N LEU A 173 10.16 1.66 18.48
CA LEU A 173 11.54 2.11 18.25
C LEU A 173 11.92 3.32 19.12
N ARG A 174 10.94 4.15 19.52
CA ARG A 174 11.17 5.39 20.27
C ARG A 174 11.33 5.17 21.79
N GLN A 175 10.88 4.05 22.34
CA GLN A 175 10.87 3.81 23.79
C GLN A 175 12.19 3.22 24.33
N LYS A 176 12.71 3.82 25.42
CA LYS A 176 13.87 3.31 26.17
C LYS A 176 13.46 2.05 26.96
N LYS A 177 14.27 0.99 26.93
CA LYS A 177 14.14 -0.10 27.91
C LYS A 177 14.43 0.51 29.30
N LYS A 178 13.45 0.52 30.21
CA LYS A 178 13.73 0.82 31.63
C LYS A 178 14.69 -0.25 32.12
N VAL A 179 15.97 0.10 32.30
CA VAL A 179 16.89 -0.75 33.04
C VAL A 179 16.36 -0.75 34.48
N LYS A 180 15.83 -1.88 34.95
CA LYS A 180 15.63 -2.08 36.38
C LYS A 180 17.01 -1.98 37.00
N LYS A 181 17.24 -0.95 37.82
CA LYS A 181 18.37 -0.95 38.74
C LYS A 181 18.03 -1.98 39.80
N GLU A 182 18.76 -3.08 39.80
CA GLU A 182 18.93 -3.94 40.99
C GLU A 182 20.05 -3.35 41.85
#